data_AF-A0A6V6ZQM8-F1
#
_entry.id   AF-A0A6V6ZQM8-F1
#
_cell.length_a   1.000
_cell.length_b   1.000
_cell.length_c   1.000
_cell.angle_alpha   90.00
_cell.angle_beta   90.00
_cell.angle_gamma   90.00
#
_symmetry.space_group_name_H-M   'P 1'
#
loop_
_entity.id
_entity.type
_entity.pdbx_description
1 polymer ?
#
loop_
_entity_poly.entity_id
_entity_poly.type
_entity_poly.pdbx_seq_one_letter_code
_entity_poly.pdbx_strand_id
1 'polypeptide(L)'
;MMTARRTKSGPNAAWKAGWVAKGTANRNLGSPSPRAVSRGAHPFAEPNIAALLDQREAAFSSRYLQLKTVLTNLAPRQFEVDFAQTAVSALAAIDIEADPNWFVADWNSPLHMGDIHARCVTRLFASVAKANPEQNLFERFDGARIEDLIARWGFHAIDITPCADGRLAGLLGAVLRVPPSIVTARRSYAGAMFNVASAVQSWEKVELQRLFAAKADQTDSRSRFLKIGAYHFSSGDPDHAGCAAHGSDDTAATNDLLKRLTQFREAIHARYDAGDEVALLLIGVDTDTDAIRVHVPDRNGDIDAARFVGSTDLYSETLDQARDTAKETVRTRVAECAKVDADDTETRGMRWFCGYLLKNNLAQVDAVTQKHGGPYPVKDHAEKLIVIGDPLDDVQQRNISFQAQMNSVEEGSDDLSVGLSILGRICADQQVSVPVLVLRRFDPLVPGDREAAIRGAQRMARAVNAATPVTPVAVEAAIRPESGGPLQFVTSKPKDTSPAEATQ
;
A
#
# COMPACT_ATOMS: atom_id res chain seq x y z
N MET A 1 -21.20 41.21 43.83
CA MET A 1 -20.15 40.54 44.62
C MET A 1 -20.41 39.05 44.61
N MET A 2 -19.74 38.31 43.73
CA MET A 2 -19.48 36.87 43.88
C MET A 2 -18.43 36.50 42.83
N THR A 3 -17.30 36.03 43.32
CA THR A 3 -16.03 35.80 42.63
C THR A 3 -16.03 34.42 41.97
N ALA A 4 -15.96 34.37 40.64
CA ALA A 4 -15.76 33.13 39.90
C ALA A 4 -14.25 32.83 39.75
N ARG A 5 -13.81 31.73 40.37
CA ARG A 5 -12.47 31.15 40.21
C ARG A 5 -12.28 30.66 38.78
N ARG A 6 -11.27 31.18 38.08
CA ARG A 6 -10.74 30.63 36.82
C ARG A 6 -9.74 29.51 37.15
N THR A 7 -10.02 28.28 36.75
CA THR A 7 -9.04 27.20 36.66
C THR A 7 -8.39 27.23 35.28
N LYS A 8 -7.05 27.33 35.24
CA LYS A 8 -6.21 27.21 34.04
C LYS A 8 -5.74 25.76 33.93
N SER A 9 -6.16 25.06 32.89
CA SER A 9 -5.49 23.84 32.40
C SER A 9 -5.91 23.59 30.96
N GLY A 10 -5.13 24.14 30.03
CA GLY A 10 -5.18 23.81 28.61
C GLY A 10 -3.78 23.40 28.16
N PRO A 11 -3.59 22.28 27.44
CA PRO A 11 -2.29 21.81 27.00
C PRO A 11 -1.91 22.56 25.71
N ASN A 12 -1.24 23.70 25.82
CA ASN A 12 -0.58 24.36 24.70
C ASN A 12 0.44 25.38 25.23
N ALA A 13 1.58 24.91 25.73
CA ALA A 13 2.76 25.73 26.00
C ALA A 13 3.99 24.87 26.30
N ALA A 14 4.68 24.35 25.27
CA ALA A 14 6.06 23.86 25.44
C ALA A 14 6.81 23.71 24.10
N TRP A 15 6.72 24.67 23.18
CA TRP A 15 7.57 24.71 21.98
C TRP A 15 8.07 26.12 21.74
N LYS A 16 8.99 26.62 22.58
CA LYS A 16 9.91 27.72 22.22
C LYS A 16 11.22 27.65 23.00
N ALA A 17 12.28 27.77 22.21
CA ALA A 17 13.63 28.24 22.50
C ALA A 17 14.71 27.21 22.91
N GLY A 18 15.76 27.15 22.08
CA GLY A 18 17.13 26.96 22.59
C GLY A 18 18.10 26.15 21.72
N TRP A 19 18.35 26.52 20.45
CA TRP A 19 19.56 26.04 19.76
C TRP A 19 20.45 27.22 19.37
N VAL A 20 21.47 27.44 20.19
CA VAL A 20 22.61 28.31 19.92
C VAL A 20 23.72 27.47 19.29
N ALA A 21 24.21 27.95 18.15
CA ALA A 21 25.31 27.37 17.39
C ALA A 21 26.62 27.31 18.20
N LYS A 22 27.31 26.17 18.12
CA LYS A 22 28.77 26.10 18.24
C LYS A 22 29.30 25.13 17.19
N GLY A 23 30.06 25.65 16.25
CA GLY A 23 30.81 24.86 15.28
C GLY A 23 32.00 24.19 15.94
N THR A 24 32.33 22.99 15.47
CA THR A 24 33.62 22.35 15.72
C THR A 24 34.11 21.59 14.49
N ALA A 25 35.23 22.09 14.00
CA ALA A 25 36.27 21.53 13.15
C ALA A 25 36.16 20.05 12.72
N ASN A 26 36.23 19.91 11.40
CA ASN A 26 36.47 18.70 10.63
C ASN A 26 37.81 18.03 11.01
N ARG A 27 37.78 16.76 11.43
CA ARG A 27 38.96 15.89 11.49
C ARG A 27 38.65 14.55 10.83
N ASN A 28 39.14 14.40 9.60
CA ASN A 28 39.24 13.14 8.88
C ASN A 28 40.11 12.15 9.66
N LEU A 29 39.50 11.07 10.14
CA LEU A 29 40.18 9.82 10.48
C LEU A 29 39.56 8.74 9.59
N GLY A 30 40.36 8.20 8.68
CA GLY A 30 39.92 7.21 7.69
C GLY A 30 39.44 5.94 8.37
N SER A 31 38.17 5.60 8.14
CA SER A 31 37.60 4.30 8.48
C SER A 31 38.09 3.24 7.49
N PRO A 32 38.51 2.04 7.94
CA PRO A 32 38.83 0.96 7.03
C PRO A 32 37.53 0.51 6.32
N SER A 33 37.56 0.44 4.98
CA SER A 33 36.45 -0.13 4.20
C SER A 33 36.13 -1.53 4.70
N PRO A 34 34.85 -1.85 5.01
CA PRO A 34 34.49 -3.23 5.32
C PRO A 34 34.72 -4.06 4.07
N ARG A 35 35.58 -5.07 4.17
CA ARG A 35 35.65 -6.16 3.18
C ARG A 35 34.24 -6.73 3.04
N ALA A 36 33.64 -6.57 1.86
CA ALA A 36 32.41 -7.26 1.51
C ALA A 36 32.68 -8.77 1.56
N VAL A 37 32.25 -9.42 2.64
CA VAL A 37 32.13 -10.87 2.68
C VAL A 37 31.04 -11.20 1.68
N SER A 38 31.36 -11.92 0.60
CA SER A 38 30.35 -12.46 -0.31
C SER A 38 29.49 -13.45 0.49
N ARG A 39 28.38 -12.99 1.07
CA ARG A 39 27.39 -13.87 1.67
C ARG A 39 26.78 -14.71 0.54
N GLY A 40 26.80 -16.04 0.70
CA GLY A 40 26.07 -16.93 -0.19
C GLY A 40 24.58 -16.54 -0.22
N ALA A 41 23.93 -16.72 -1.36
CA ALA A 41 22.49 -16.46 -1.47
C ALA A 41 21.71 -17.49 -0.63
N HIS A 42 20.61 -17.05 -0.01
CA HIS A 42 19.73 -17.94 0.74
C HIS A 42 19.22 -19.10 -0.14
N PRO A 43 18.98 -20.33 0.37
CA PRO A 43 18.47 -21.45 -0.43
C PRO A 43 17.09 -21.21 -1.08
N PHE A 44 16.36 -20.19 -0.61
CA PHE A 44 15.10 -19.72 -1.19
C PHE A 44 15.24 -18.51 -2.11
N ALA A 45 16.44 -17.99 -2.33
CA ALA A 45 16.66 -16.85 -3.22
C ALA A 45 16.11 -17.13 -4.62
N GLU A 46 15.41 -16.12 -5.18
CA GLU A 46 14.83 -16.17 -6.52
C GLU A 46 15.34 -14.98 -7.32
N PRO A 47 16.59 -15.02 -7.83
CA PRO A 47 17.27 -13.87 -8.41
C PRO A 47 16.54 -13.30 -9.64
N ASN A 48 15.85 -14.15 -10.41
CA ASN A 48 15.06 -13.70 -11.57
C ASN A 48 13.85 -12.84 -11.14
N ILE A 49 13.18 -13.22 -10.05
CA ILE A 49 12.05 -12.45 -9.51
C ILE A 49 12.57 -11.17 -8.87
N ALA A 50 13.68 -11.24 -8.12
CA ALA A 50 14.32 -10.05 -7.55
C ALA A 50 14.70 -9.03 -8.65
N ALA A 51 15.36 -9.47 -9.72
CA ALA A 51 15.71 -8.61 -10.86
C ALA A 51 14.48 -7.99 -11.54
N LEU A 52 13.38 -8.72 -11.65
CA LEU A 52 12.14 -8.21 -12.21
C LEU A 52 11.48 -7.16 -11.31
N LEU A 53 11.47 -7.38 -9.99
CA LEU A 53 11.00 -6.37 -9.03
C LEU A 53 11.87 -5.09 -9.08
N ASP A 54 13.19 -5.24 -9.22
CA ASP A 54 14.11 -4.10 -9.38
C ASP A 54 13.85 -3.31 -10.66
N GLN A 55 13.63 -4.01 -11.79
CA GLN A 55 13.27 -3.36 -13.05
C GLN A 55 11.96 -2.58 -12.93
N ARG A 56 10.97 -3.16 -12.23
CA ARG A 56 9.70 -2.49 -11.96
C ARG A 56 9.92 -1.22 -11.13
N GLU A 57 10.67 -1.28 -10.04
CA GLU A 57 10.99 -0.13 -9.19
C GLU A 57 11.72 0.98 -9.96
N ALA A 58 12.66 0.60 -10.82
CA ALA A 58 13.40 1.52 -11.68
C ALA A 58 12.50 2.21 -12.70
N ALA A 59 11.44 1.55 -13.18
CA ALA A 59 10.55 2.09 -14.19
C ALA A 59 9.86 3.38 -13.74
N PHE A 60 9.43 3.49 -12.48
CA PHE A 60 8.87 4.74 -11.96
C PHE A 60 9.97 5.71 -11.51
N SER A 61 10.93 5.22 -10.72
CA SER A 61 11.93 6.07 -10.05
C SER A 61 12.82 6.84 -11.04
N SER A 62 13.21 6.23 -12.16
CA SER A 62 14.03 6.89 -13.19
C SER A 62 13.29 8.06 -13.85
N ARG A 63 12.04 7.85 -14.27
CA ARG A 63 11.19 8.89 -14.87
C ARG A 63 10.81 9.99 -13.88
N TYR A 64 10.57 9.62 -12.62
CA TYR A 64 10.33 10.59 -11.55
C TYR A 64 11.54 11.51 -11.33
N LEU A 65 12.77 10.96 -11.35
CA LEU A 65 13.98 11.79 -11.27
C LEU A 65 14.14 12.72 -12.48
N GLN A 66 13.83 12.23 -13.68
CA GLN A 66 13.86 13.03 -14.91
C GLN A 66 12.80 14.17 -14.89
N LEU A 67 11.63 13.93 -14.30
CA LEU A 67 10.55 14.93 -14.20
C LEU A 67 11.04 16.23 -13.56
N LYS A 68 11.82 16.16 -12.48
CA LYS A 68 12.37 17.36 -11.82
C LYS A 68 13.24 18.17 -12.78
N THR A 69 14.11 17.50 -13.54
CA THR A 69 14.98 18.14 -14.54
C THR A 69 14.16 18.78 -15.65
N VAL A 70 13.16 18.08 -16.18
CA VAL A 70 12.27 18.59 -17.23
C VAL A 70 11.55 19.85 -16.77
N LEU A 71 10.93 19.82 -15.58
CA LEU A 71 10.19 20.98 -15.06
C LEU A 71 11.10 22.17 -14.73
N THR A 72 12.31 21.92 -14.23
CA THR A 72 13.31 22.98 -13.97
C THR A 72 13.69 23.71 -15.25
N ASN A 73 13.85 22.98 -16.36
CA ASN A 73 14.18 23.55 -17.66
C ASN A 73 12.99 24.29 -18.31
N LEU A 74 11.76 23.87 -18.01
CA LEU A 74 10.54 24.50 -18.53
C LEU A 74 10.14 25.76 -17.75
N ALA A 75 10.35 25.81 -16.43
CA ALA A 75 9.92 26.92 -15.58
C ALA A 75 10.29 28.34 -16.08
N PRO A 76 11.52 28.63 -16.54
CA PRO A 76 11.89 29.97 -17.02
C PRO A 76 11.27 30.33 -18.39
N ARG A 77 10.71 29.36 -19.11
CA ARG A 77 10.21 29.50 -20.48
C ARG A 77 8.70 29.73 -20.56
N GLN A 78 8.02 29.84 -19.41
CA GLN A 78 6.55 29.81 -19.30
C GLN A 78 5.79 30.90 -20.07
N PHE A 79 6.47 31.96 -20.53
CA PHE A 79 5.89 33.06 -21.30
C PHE A 79 6.23 33.01 -22.81
N GLU A 80 6.91 31.95 -23.27
CA GLU A 80 7.19 31.74 -24.69
C GLU A 80 5.91 31.37 -25.45
N VAL A 81 5.82 31.80 -26.73
CA VAL A 81 4.62 31.63 -27.57
C VAL A 81 4.27 30.14 -27.79
N ASP A 82 5.28 29.28 -27.89
CA ASP A 82 5.17 27.83 -28.11
C ASP A 82 5.39 27.01 -26.83
N PHE A 83 5.33 27.66 -25.66
CA PHE A 83 5.64 27.03 -24.37
C PHE A 83 4.78 25.79 -24.10
N ALA A 84 3.46 25.88 -24.30
CA ALA A 84 2.55 24.77 -24.01
C ALA A 84 2.87 23.53 -24.86
N GLN A 85 3.16 23.69 -26.15
CA GLN A 85 3.51 22.59 -27.03
C GLN A 85 4.88 22.00 -26.67
N THR A 86 5.85 22.87 -26.37
CA THR A 86 7.19 22.45 -25.90
C THR A 86 7.10 21.65 -24.61
N ALA A 87 6.30 22.10 -23.64
CA ALA A 87 6.11 21.43 -22.36
C ALA A 87 5.47 20.05 -22.53
N VAL A 88 4.40 19.95 -23.34
CA VAL A 88 3.74 18.68 -23.65
C VAL A 88 4.71 17.71 -24.33
N SER A 89 5.48 18.15 -25.32
CA SER A 89 6.47 17.30 -25.99
C SER A 89 7.59 16.83 -25.07
N ALA A 90 8.07 17.70 -24.16
CA ALA A 90 9.10 17.33 -23.18
C ALA A 90 8.59 16.32 -22.15
N LEU A 91 7.33 16.43 -21.72
CA LEU A 91 6.71 15.48 -20.80
C LEU A 91 6.36 14.15 -21.48
N ALA A 92 5.95 14.18 -22.75
CA ALA A 92 5.71 12.96 -23.52
C ALA A 92 6.97 12.10 -23.68
N ALA A 93 8.16 12.72 -23.74
CA ALA A 93 9.44 12.02 -23.79
C ALA A 93 9.77 11.18 -22.54
N ILE A 94 9.04 11.41 -21.43
CA ILE A 94 9.13 10.65 -20.18
C ILE A 94 7.81 9.93 -19.83
N ASP A 95 6.98 9.65 -20.85
CA ASP A 95 5.68 8.97 -20.75
C ASP A 95 4.64 9.66 -19.87
N ILE A 96 4.65 10.99 -19.84
CA ILE A 96 3.64 11.79 -19.15
C ILE A 96 2.72 12.42 -20.17
N GLU A 97 1.47 11.97 -20.19
CA GLU A 97 0.40 12.57 -20.98
C GLU A 97 -0.06 13.87 -20.33
N ALA A 98 0.17 15.00 -21.01
CA ALA A 98 -0.15 16.33 -20.53
C ALA A 98 -1.10 17.06 -21.49
N ASP A 99 -2.00 17.86 -20.93
CA ASP A 99 -2.89 18.74 -21.69
C ASP A 99 -2.21 20.12 -21.85
N PRO A 100 -2.13 20.68 -23.07
CA PRO A 100 -1.63 22.04 -23.29
C PRO A 100 -2.24 23.11 -22.36
N ASN A 101 -3.50 22.92 -21.94
CA ASN A 101 -4.21 23.83 -21.04
C ASN A 101 -3.58 23.94 -19.64
N TRP A 102 -2.70 23.01 -19.25
CA TRP A 102 -1.96 23.11 -17.98
C TRP A 102 -0.89 24.19 -18.01
N PHE A 103 -0.50 24.64 -19.19
CA PHE A 103 0.64 25.52 -19.44
C PHE A 103 0.21 26.91 -19.93
N VAL A 104 -1.04 27.30 -19.64
CA VAL A 104 -1.55 28.65 -19.94
C VAL A 104 -1.13 29.59 -18.82
N ALA A 105 -0.10 30.40 -19.10
CA ALA A 105 0.42 31.43 -18.19
C ALA A 105 0.04 32.83 -18.70
N ASP A 106 -0.11 33.78 -17.78
CA ASP A 106 -0.22 35.21 -18.09
C ASP A 106 0.75 36.02 -17.22
N TRP A 107 1.12 37.24 -17.64
CA TRP A 107 2.08 38.09 -16.93
C TRP A 107 1.66 38.39 -15.48
N ASN A 108 0.35 38.41 -15.20
CA ASN A 108 -0.22 38.62 -13.87
C ASN A 108 -0.62 37.31 -13.16
N SER A 109 -0.46 36.17 -13.83
CA SER A 109 -0.83 34.84 -13.33
C SER A 109 0.16 33.78 -13.87
N PRO A 110 1.39 33.75 -13.35
CA PRO A 110 2.38 32.74 -13.72
C PRO A 110 1.93 31.33 -13.34
N LEU A 111 2.57 30.32 -13.91
CA LEU A 111 2.26 28.93 -13.62
C LEU A 111 2.65 28.54 -12.19
N HIS A 112 1.74 27.85 -11.51
CA HIS A 112 2.03 27.16 -10.27
C HIS A 112 2.79 25.87 -10.57
N MET A 113 4.12 25.98 -10.70
CA MET A 113 4.99 24.83 -11.02
C MET A 113 4.86 23.68 -10.02
N GLY A 114 4.53 23.96 -8.76
CA GLY A 114 4.22 22.96 -7.74
C GLY A 114 2.98 22.11 -8.07
N ASP A 115 1.94 22.73 -8.62
CA ASP A 115 0.72 22.02 -9.04
C ASP A 115 0.95 21.24 -10.33
N ILE A 116 1.73 21.80 -11.27
CA ILE A 116 2.14 21.11 -12.49
C ILE A 116 2.96 19.87 -12.13
N HIS A 117 3.94 20.01 -11.23
CA HIS A 117 4.72 18.87 -10.73
C HIS A 117 3.78 17.79 -10.19
N ALA A 118 2.88 18.16 -9.29
CA ALA A 118 1.99 17.20 -8.65
C ALA A 118 1.09 16.48 -9.65
N ARG A 119 0.51 17.22 -10.62
CA ARG A 119 -0.26 16.62 -11.71
C ARG A 119 0.59 15.70 -12.60
N CYS A 120 1.83 16.07 -12.90
CA CYS A 120 2.73 15.20 -13.66
C CYS A 120 3.04 13.90 -12.90
N VAL A 121 3.18 13.94 -11.57
CA VAL A 121 3.40 12.73 -10.75
C VAL A 121 2.20 11.79 -10.82
N THR A 122 0.96 12.28 -10.74
CA THR A 122 -0.23 11.41 -10.86
C THR A 122 -0.34 10.79 -12.25
N ARG A 123 0.08 11.50 -13.29
CA ARG A 123 0.06 11.01 -14.69
C ARG A 123 1.15 9.99 -14.95
N LEU A 124 2.34 10.21 -14.42
CA LEU A 124 3.41 9.22 -14.43
C LEU A 124 2.98 7.94 -13.70
N PHE A 125 2.36 8.06 -12.53
CA PHE A 125 1.82 6.90 -11.81
C PHE A 125 0.79 6.13 -12.64
N ALA A 126 -0.13 6.83 -13.31
CA ALA A 126 -1.11 6.22 -14.20
C ALA A 126 -0.47 5.54 -15.44
N SER A 127 0.61 6.09 -16.00
CA SER A 127 1.31 5.49 -17.13
C SER A 127 2.06 4.21 -16.72
N VAL A 128 2.64 4.18 -15.52
CA VAL A 128 3.24 2.96 -14.95
C VAL A 128 2.17 1.90 -14.68
N ALA A 129 1.01 2.28 -14.14
CA ALA A 129 -0.11 1.37 -13.91
C ALA A 129 -0.63 0.75 -15.23
N LYS A 130 -0.63 1.52 -16.32
CA LYS A 130 -1.02 1.03 -17.66
C LYS A 130 -0.02 0.02 -18.23
N ALA A 131 1.28 0.24 -18.01
CA ALA A 131 2.34 -0.56 -18.61
C ALA A 131 2.56 -1.92 -17.91
N ASN A 132 2.12 -2.06 -16.65
CA ASN A 132 2.43 -3.22 -15.81
C ASN A 132 1.18 -3.82 -15.14
N PRO A 133 0.20 -4.38 -15.87
CA PRO A 133 -0.84 -5.16 -15.22
C PRO A 133 -0.17 -6.34 -14.51
N GLU A 134 -0.33 -6.46 -13.19
CA GLU A 134 0.39 -7.40 -12.32
C GLU A 134 0.10 -8.90 -12.57
N GLN A 135 -0.55 -9.22 -13.67
CA GLN A 135 -1.29 -10.46 -13.83
C GLN A 135 -0.43 -11.70 -14.08
N ASN A 136 0.88 -11.58 -14.36
CA ASN A 136 1.66 -12.72 -14.87
C ASN A 136 2.89 -13.14 -14.04
N LEU A 137 3.09 -12.63 -12.82
CA LEU A 137 4.31 -12.95 -12.05
C LEU A 137 4.31 -14.36 -11.42
N PHE A 138 3.14 -14.96 -11.19
CA PHE A 138 3.00 -16.12 -10.30
C PHE A 138 2.23 -17.31 -10.91
N GLU A 139 2.24 -17.49 -12.24
CA GLU A 139 1.54 -18.62 -12.90
C GLU A 139 2.02 -20.00 -12.40
N ARG A 140 3.28 -20.10 -11.96
CA ARG A 140 3.88 -21.31 -11.39
C ARG A 140 4.72 -20.99 -10.17
N PHE A 141 4.72 -21.88 -9.19
CA PHE A 141 5.50 -21.75 -7.98
C PHE A 141 6.15 -23.07 -7.58
N ASP A 142 7.49 -23.08 -7.53
CA ASP A 142 8.29 -24.27 -7.18
C ASP A 142 7.93 -25.51 -8.02
N GLY A 143 7.57 -25.30 -9.30
CA GLY A 143 7.14 -26.34 -10.24
C GLY A 143 5.67 -26.77 -10.14
N ALA A 144 4.94 -26.34 -9.10
CA ALA A 144 3.51 -26.58 -8.96
C ALA A 144 2.67 -25.50 -9.66
N ARG A 145 1.45 -25.90 -10.08
CA ARG A 145 0.45 -24.95 -10.55
C ARG A 145 -0.14 -24.18 -9.39
N ILE A 146 -0.48 -22.92 -9.63
CA ILE A 146 -1.00 -22.06 -8.57
C ILE A 146 -2.36 -22.51 -8.06
N GLU A 147 -3.18 -23.11 -8.93
CA GLU A 147 -4.48 -23.68 -8.56
C GLU A 147 -4.34 -24.83 -7.54
N ASP A 148 -3.30 -25.66 -7.70
CA ASP A 148 -3.03 -26.78 -6.78
C ASP A 148 -2.62 -26.27 -5.40
N LEU A 149 -1.90 -25.14 -5.34
CA LEU A 149 -1.51 -24.50 -4.08
C LEU A 149 -2.70 -23.85 -3.39
N ILE A 150 -3.52 -23.12 -4.14
CA ILE A 150 -4.77 -22.52 -3.65
C ILE A 150 -5.67 -23.58 -3.04
N ALA A 151 -5.87 -24.70 -3.74
CA ALA A 151 -6.67 -25.82 -3.22
C ALA A 151 -6.10 -26.40 -1.92
N ARG A 152 -4.78 -26.48 -1.79
CA ARG A 152 -4.11 -27.00 -0.57
C ARG A 152 -4.25 -26.08 0.63
N TRP A 153 -4.33 -24.77 0.43
CA TRP A 153 -4.50 -23.81 1.52
C TRP A 153 -5.88 -23.92 2.17
N GLY A 154 -6.88 -24.38 1.42
CA GLY A 154 -8.26 -24.51 1.91
C GLY A 154 -9.00 -23.17 1.98
N PHE A 155 -8.60 -22.21 1.14
CA PHE A 155 -9.25 -20.90 1.02
C PHE A 155 -9.80 -20.71 -0.39
N HIS A 156 -11.03 -20.19 -0.49
CA HIS A 156 -11.60 -19.80 -1.79
C HIS A 156 -11.38 -18.31 -2.11
N ALA A 157 -11.03 -17.51 -1.09
CA ALA A 157 -10.79 -16.09 -1.22
C ALA A 157 -9.87 -15.60 -0.10
N ILE A 158 -9.02 -14.63 -0.44
CA ILE A 158 -8.20 -13.89 0.49
C ILE A 158 -8.56 -12.39 0.39
N ASP A 159 -8.79 -11.76 1.53
CA ASP A 159 -8.89 -10.30 1.69
C ASP A 159 -7.73 -9.84 2.58
N ILE A 160 -6.91 -8.92 2.07
CA ILE A 160 -5.74 -8.40 2.78
C ILE A 160 -5.92 -6.91 3.09
N THR A 161 -5.69 -6.54 4.35
CA THR A 161 -5.69 -5.16 4.80
C THR A 161 -4.35 -4.76 5.42
N PRO A 162 -3.50 -4.05 4.67
CA PRO A 162 -2.30 -3.43 5.21
C PRO A 162 -2.53 -2.03 5.77
N CYS A 163 -1.52 -1.50 6.45
CA CYS A 163 -1.41 -0.07 6.68
C CYS A 163 -1.34 0.70 5.34
N ALA A 164 -1.88 1.93 5.31
CA ALA A 164 -1.79 2.86 4.19
C ALA A 164 -0.37 3.38 3.90
N ASP A 165 0.56 3.14 4.82
CA ASP A 165 2.00 3.43 4.68
C ASP A 165 2.54 2.93 3.33
N GLY A 166 3.20 3.81 2.57
CA GLY A 166 3.68 3.48 1.24
C GLY A 166 4.78 2.43 1.24
N ARG A 167 5.42 2.14 2.36
CA ARG A 167 6.38 1.03 2.48
C ARG A 167 5.69 -0.33 2.33
N LEU A 168 4.38 -0.42 2.59
CA LEU A 168 3.57 -1.64 2.41
C LEU A 168 2.89 -1.70 1.03
N ALA A 169 3.14 -0.74 0.14
CA ALA A 169 2.59 -0.79 -1.23
C ALA A 169 3.05 -2.04 -2.00
N GLY A 170 4.26 -2.55 -1.72
CA GLY A 170 4.80 -3.78 -2.29
C GLY A 170 4.39 -5.10 -1.59
N LEU A 171 3.45 -5.06 -0.64
CA LEU A 171 3.16 -6.20 0.24
C LEU A 171 2.81 -7.49 -0.52
N LEU A 172 1.90 -7.41 -1.50
CA LEU A 172 1.40 -8.60 -2.21
C LEU A 172 2.46 -9.16 -3.18
N GLY A 173 3.05 -8.32 -4.01
CA GLY A 173 3.95 -8.74 -5.09
C GLY A 173 5.41 -8.98 -4.67
N ALA A 174 5.93 -8.23 -3.70
CA ALA A 174 7.33 -8.37 -3.26
C ALA A 174 7.43 -9.18 -1.97
N VAL A 175 6.71 -8.77 -0.92
CA VAL A 175 6.89 -9.27 0.45
C VAL A 175 6.26 -10.64 0.67
N LEU A 176 4.99 -10.82 0.27
CA LEU A 176 4.23 -12.06 0.50
C LEU A 176 4.20 -12.99 -0.73
N ARG A 177 4.28 -12.40 -1.93
CA ARG A 177 4.16 -13.06 -3.23
C ARG A 177 2.86 -13.87 -3.36
N VAL A 178 1.76 -13.37 -2.78
CA VAL A 178 0.47 -14.06 -2.85
C VAL A 178 -0.11 -13.88 -4.26
N PRO A 179 -0.63 -14.95 -4.89
CA PRO A 179 -1.16 -14.88 -6.25
C PRO A 179 -2.37 -13.95 -6.33
N PRO A 180 -2.41 -13.03 -7.32
CA PRO A 180 -3.57 -12.16 -7.50
C PRO A 180 -4.89 -12.91 -7.73
N SER A 181 -4.85 -14.14 -8.27
CA SER A 181 -6.04 -14.94 -8.60
C SER A 181 -6.89 -15.35 -7.40
N ILE A 182 -6.33 -15.44 -6.19
CA ILE A 182 -7.09 -15.74 -4.96
C ILE A 182 -7.42 -14.48 -4.14
N VAL A 183 -6.78 -13.35 -4.45
CA VAL A 183 -6.96 -12.10 -3.70
C VAL A 183 -8.20 -11.39 -4.23
N THR A 184 -9.26 -11.40 -3.44
CA THR A 184 -10.55 -10.77 -3.79
C THR A 184 -10.59 -9.29 -3.41
N ALA A 185 -9.81 -8.90 -2.40
CA ALA A 185 -9.68 -7.51 -1.98
C ALA A 185 -8.29 -7.26 -1.38
N ARG A 186 -7.71 -6.11 -1.74
CA ARG A 186 -6.60 -5.50 -1.04
C ARG A 186 -6.98 -4.06 -0.74
N ARG A 187 -7.18 -3.74 0.53
CA ARG A 187 -7.58 -2.39 0.96
C ARG A 187 -6.76 -1.96 2.17
N SER A 188 -6.03 -0.87 2.04
CA SER A 188 -5.24 -0.23 3.06
C SER A 188 -5.95 0.94 3.74
N TYR A 189 -5.65 1.08 5.02
CA TYR A 189 -6.13 2.14 5.92
C TYR A 189 -4.97 2.55 6.83
N ALA A 190 -4.95 3.76 7.34
CA ALA A 190 -4.00 4.18 8.36
C ALA A 190 -4.05 3.20 9.54
N GLY A 191 -2.90 2.63 9.90
CA GLY A 191 -2.82 1.60 10.93
C GLY A 191 -3.47 0.25 10.58
N ALA A 192 -3.88 0.03 9.33
CA ALA A 192 -4.71 -1.10 8.92
C ALA A 192 -6.09 -1.14 9.61
N MET A 193 -6.59 0.01 10.10
CA MET A 193 -7.86 0.12 10.82
C MET A 193 -9.08 0.07 9.89
N PHE A 194 -9.31 -1.10 9.28
CA PHE A 194 -10.40 -1.29 8.33
C PHE A 194 -11.78 -1.16 8.99
N ASN A 195 -12.76 -0.70 8.21
CA ASN A 195 -14.15 -0.71 8.61
C ASN A 195 -14.71 -2.14 8.60
N VAL A 196 -15.07 -2.64 9.78
CA VAL A 196 -15.59 -4.01 9.97
C VAL A 196 -16.86 -4.25 9.15
N ALA A 197 -17.79 -3.30 9.09
CA ALA A 197 -19.02 -3.46 8.32
C ALA A 197 -18.74 -3.57 6.80
N SER A 198 -17.81 -2.76 6.29
CA SER A 198 -17.40 -2.84 4.88
C SER A 198 -16.65 -4.15 4.56
N ALA A 199 -15.88 -4.69 5.51
CA ALA A 199 -15.26 -6.00 5.37
C ALA A 199 -16.30 -7.12 5.33
N VAL A 200 -17.31 -7.08 6.21
CA VAL A 200 -18.44 -8.04 6.20
C VAL A 200 -19.18 -8.00 4.87
N GLN A 201 -19.48 -6.81 4.32
CA GLN A 201 -20.11 -6.68 3.00
C GLN A 201 -19.26 -7.27 1.86
N SER A 202 -17.94 -7.21 2.00
CA SER A 202 -17.04 -7.78 0.99
C SER A 202 -17.04 -9.30 1.05
N TRP A 203 -17.05 -9.87 2.27
CA TRP A 203 -17.27 -11.29 2.48
C TRP A 203 -18.64 -11.74 1.95
N GLU A 204 -19.73 -11.02 2.26
CA GLU A 204 -21.09 -11.29 1.75
C GLU A 204 -21.12 -11.34 0.22
N LYS A 205 -20.46 -10.39 -0.46
CA LYS A 205 -20.36 -10.37 -1.94
C LYS A 205 -19.67 -11.62 -2.47
N VAL A 206 -18.57 -12.04 -1.86
CA VAL A 206 -17.79 -13.21 -2.28
C VAL A 206 -18.58 -14.50 -2.05
N GLU A 207 -19.21 -14.66 -0.88
CA GLU A 207 -20.02 -15.83 -0.58
C GLU A 207 -21.25 -15.93 -1.50
N LEU A 208 -21.90 -14.80 -1.79
CA LEU A 208 -23.02 -14.79 -2.73
C LEU A 208 -22.59 -15.22 -4.15
N GLN A 209 -21.45 -14.73 -4.63
CA GLN A 209 -20.88 -15.16 -5.91
C GLN A 209 -20.56 -16.66 -5.91
N ARG A 210 -19.98 -17.16 -4.81
CA ARG A 210 -19.70 -18.59 -4.61
C ARG A 210 -20.96 -19.43 -4.66
N LEU A 211 -22.04 -19.01 -4.00
CA LEU A 211 -23.33 -19.71 -4.02
C LEU A 211 -23.92 -19.79 -5.43
N PHE A 212 -23.86 -18.71 -6.21
CA PHE A 212 -24.32 -18.73 -7.59
C PHE A 212 -23.44 -19.63 -8.49
N ALA A 213 -22.13 -19.61 -8.31
CA ALA A 213 -21.21 -20.47 -9.05
C ALA A 213 -21.37 -21.97 -8.68
N ALA A 214 -21.44 -22.29 -7.39
CA ALA A 214 -21.65 -23.66 -6.91
C ALA A 214 -22.99 -24.25 -7.38
N LYS A 215 -24.03 -23.42 -7.47
CA LYS A 215 -25.32 -23.82 -8.06
C LYS A 215 -25.19 -24.18 -9.55
N ALA A 216 -24.27 -23.54 -10.28
CA ALA A 216 -23.98 -23.87 -11.67
C ALA A 216 -23.12 -25.15 -11.80
N ASP A 217 -22.13 -25.32 -10.93
CA ASP A 217 -21.09 -26.35 -11.06
C ASP A 217 -21.27 -27.60 -10.17
N GLN A 218 -22.30 -27.64 -9.31
CA GLN A 218 -22.63 -28.76 -8.40
C GLN A 218 -21.45 -29.25 -7.53
N THR A 219 -20.51 -28.36 -7.21
CA THR A 219 -19.36 -28.67 -6.34
C THR A 219 -19.44 -27.81 -5.09
N ASP A 220 -19.46 -28.47 -3.93
CA ASP A 220 -19.27 -27.83 -2.63
C ASP A 220 -17.91 -28.29 -2.09
N SER A 221 -16.97 -27.34 -1.99
CA SER A 221 -15.66 -27.59 -1.39
C SER A 221 -15.60 -26.84 -0.06
N ARG A 222 -15.33 -27.57 1.03
CA ARG A 222 -15.15 -27.03 2.39
C ARG A 222 -13.91 -26.13 2.44
N SER A 223 -14.07 -24.88 2.02
CA SER A 223 -13.03 -23.86 1.95
C SER A 223 -13.51 -22.59 2.63
N ARG A 224 -12.59 -21.84 3.25
CA ARG A 224 -12.94 -20.67 4.06
C ARG A 224 -12.51 -19.37 3.39
N PHE A 225 -13.17 -18.28 3.77
CA PHE A 225 -12.71 -16.94 3.42
C PHE A 225 -11.60 -16.54 4.40
N LEU A 226 -10.44 -16.11 3.91
CA LEU A 226 -9.33 -15.68 4.76
C LEU A 226 -9.25 -14.15 4.81
N LYS A 227 -9.35 -13.58 6.01
CA LYS A 227 -9.06 -12.18 6.27
C LYS A 227 -7.68 -12.02 6.88
N ILE A 228 -6.81 -11.25 6.22
CA ILE A 228 -5.44 -10.96 6.68
C ILE A 228 -5.34 -9.49 7.08
N GLY A 229 -4.85 -9.22 8.29
CA GLY A 229 -4.41 -7.89 8.70
C GLY A 229 -2.89 -7.80 8.67
N ALA A 230 -2.32 -6.74 8.07
CA ALA A 230 -0.89 -6.48 8.08
C ALA A 230 -0.55 -5.15 8.78
N TYR A 231 0.01 -5.25 9.98
CA TYR A 231 0.64 -4.11 10.67
C TYR A 231 2.11 -3.99 10.25
N HIS A 232 2.75 -2.91 10.64
CA HIS A 232 4.17 -2.72 10.36
C HIS A 232 4.89 -2.04 11.50
N PHE A 233 6.20 -2.23 11.53
CA PHE A 233 7.14 -1.70 12.51
C PHE A 233 8.50 -1.43 11.83
N SER A 234 9.40 -0.75 12.52
CA SER A 234 10.79 -0.58 12.09
C SER A 234 11.71 -1.20 13.13
N SER A 235 12.47 -2.21 12.75
CA SER A 235 13.44 -2.83 13.68
C SER A 235 14.64 -1.92 13.98
N GLY A 236 15.01 -1.04 13.05
CA GLY A 236 16.17 -0.16 13.19
C GLY A 236 15.87 1.23 13.75
N ASP A 237 14.59 1.63 13.88
CA ASP A 237 14.17 2.85 14.60
C ASP A 237 12.71 2.71 15.12
N PRO A 238 12.48 1.86 16.15
CA PRO A 238 11.14 1.52 16.61
C PRO A 238 10.32 2.71 17.15
N ASP A 239 10.99 3.69 17.76
CA ASP A 239 10.31 4.81 18.42
C ASP A 239 9.86 5.93 17.45
N HIS A 240 10.34 5.91 16.21
CA HIS A 240 10.10 7.00 15.25
C HIS A 240 9.64 6.54 13.86
N ALA A 241 10.11 5.38 13.38
CA ALA A 241 9.88 4.92 12.01
C ALA A 241 8.86 3.76 11.91
N GLY A 242 8.12 3.48 12.98
CA GLY A 242 7.02 2.52 13.02
C GLY A 242 5.73 3.07 12.42
N CYS A 243 4.58 2.59 12.91
CA CYS A 243 3.28 3.01 12.39
C CYS A 243 2.86 4.39 12.92
N ALA A 244 2.82 5.39 12.04
CA ALA A 244 2.43 6.76 12.40
C ALA A 244 1.03 6.85 13.02
N ALA A 245 0.09 6.02 12.56
CA ALA A 245 -1.28 5.99 13.10
C ALA A 245 -1.37 5.51 14.56
N HIS A 246 -0.35 4.77 15.03
CA HIS A 246 -0.25 4.28 16.41
C HIS A 246 0.93 4.94 17.16
N GLY A 247 1.43 6.08 16.68
CA GLY A 247 2.52 6.80 17.33
C GLY A 247 3.81 6.00 17.45
N SER A 248 4.09 5.11 16.48
CA SER A 248 5.24 4.20 16.49
C SER A 248 5.22 3.13 17.61
N ASP A 249 4.05 2.86 18.21
CA ASP A 249 3.90 1.76 19.18
C ASP A 249 3.49 0.45 18.46
N ASP A 250 4.47 -0.45 18.32
CA ASP A 250 4.31 -1.78 17.72
C ASP A 250 3.25 -2.62 18.43
N THR A 251 3.16 -2.51 19.75
CA THR A 251 2.24 -3.30 20.58
C THR A 251 0.81 -2.81 20.37
N ALA A 252 0.61 -1.49 20.34
CA ALA A 252 -0.66 -0.88 20.02
C ALA A 252 -1.12 -1.27 18.60
N ALA A 253 -0.23 -1.14 17.61
CA ALA A 253 -0.53 -1.48 16.21
C ALA A 253 -0.93 -2.96 16.04
N THR A 254 -0.23 -3.86 16.72
CA THR A 254 -0.52 -5.30 16.69
C THR A 254 -1.87 -5.62 17.34
N ASN A 255 -2.10 -5.09 18.55
CA ASN A 255 -3.28 -5.41 19.35
C ASN A 255 -4.57 -4.80 18.77
N ASP A 256 -4.53 -3.56 18.28
CA ASP A 256 -5.69 -2.92 17.69
C ASP A 256 -6.09 -3.62 16.38
N LEU A 257 -5.13 -4.05 15.57
CA LEU A 257 -5.41 -4.80 14.35
C LEU A 257 -5.96 -6.20 14.65
N LEU A 258 -5.39 -6.90 15.63
CA LEU A 258 -5.93 -8.18 16.10
C LEU A 258 -7.38 -8.02 16.56
N LYS A 259 -7.67 -6.98 17.35
CA LYS A 259 -9.03 -6.66 17.80
C LYS A 259 -9.98 -6.42 16.63
N ARG A 260 -9.54 -5.73 15.57
CA ARG A 260 -10.36 -5.53 14.36
C ARG A 260 -10.66 -6.83 13.62
N LEU A 261 -9.67 -7.73 13.51
CA LEU A 261 -9.87 -9.06 12.93
C LEU A 261 -10.87 -9.89 13.75
N THR A 262 -10.77 -9.86 15.07
CA THR A 262 -11.73 -10.54 15.96
C THR A 262 -13.13 -9.96 15.81
N GLN A 263 -13.29 -8.64 15.79
CA GLN A 263 -14.59 -7.98 15.57
C GLN A 263 -15.23 -8.38 14.24
N PHE A 264 -14.43 -8.59 13.20
CA PHE A 264 -14.92 -9.08 11.90
C PHE A 264 -15.50 -10.51 12.01
N ARG A 265 -14.77 -11.43 12.64
CA ARG A 265 -15.27 -12.81 12.90
C ARG A 265 -16.53 -12.80 13.78
N GLU A 266 -16.54 -11.99 14.84
CA GLU A 266 -17.70 -11.82 15.73
C GLU A 266 -18.92 -11.27 14.99
N ALA A 267 -18.74 -10.31 14.08
CA ALA A 267 -19.83 -9.74 13.30
C ALA A 267 -20.45 -10.76 12.33
N ILE A 268 -19.63 -11.62 11.71
CA ILE A 268 -20.12 -12.70 10.85
C ILE A 268 -20.88 -13.74 11.68
N HIS A 269 -20.30 -14.18 12.80
CA HIS A 269 -20.97 -15.10 13.72
C HIS A 269 -22.32 -14.55 14.17
N ALA A 270 -22.39 -13.29 14.63
CA ALA A 270 -23.62 -12.69 15.12
C ALA A 270 -24.72 -12.55 14.06
N ARG A 271 -24.37 -12.38 12.78
CA ARG A 271 -25.34 -12.18 11.68
C ARG A 271 -25.76 -13.49 11.00
N TYR A 272 -24.88 -14.48 10.95
CA TYR A 272 -25.04 -15.66 10.10
C TYR A 272 -24.84 -17.00 10.81
N ASP A 273 -24.46 -17.01 12.10
CA ASP A 273 -24.07 -18.23 12.83
C ASP A 273 -22.93 -18.99 12.13
N ALA A 274 -22.06 -18.25 11.43
CA ALA A 274 -21.05 -18.77 10.51
C ALA A 274 -19.63 -18.28 10.86
N GLY A 275 -19.35 -18.05 12.15
CA GLY A 275 -18.05 -17.54 12.60
C GLY A 275 -16.87 -18.45 12.21
N ASP A 276 -17.09 -19.76 12.15
CA ASP A 276 -16.07 -20.76 11.85
C ASP A 276 -15.78 -20.89 10.34
N GLU A 277 -16.62 -20.28 9.49
CA GLU A 277 -16.47 -20.25 8.03
C GLU A 277 -15.43 -19.22 7.56
N VAL A 278 -14.97 -18.35 8.47
CA VAL A 278 -13.89 -17.39 8.20
C VAL A 278 -12.62 -17.75 8.94
N ALA A 279 -11.49 -17.63 8.24
CA ALA A 279 -10.17 -17.72 8.81
C ALA A 279 -9.57 -16.32 8.98
N LEU A 280 -8.76 -16.15 10.03
CA LEU A 280 -8.04 -14.91 10.30
C LEU A 280 -6.54 -15.16 10.23
N LEU A 281 -5.77 -14.16 9.81
CA LEU A 281 -4.32 -14.16 9.95
C LEU A 281 -3.82 -12.74 10.24
N LEU A 282 -2.83 -12.64 11.13
CA LEU A 282 -2.15 -11.39 11.45
C LEU A 282 -0.69 -11.48 11.01
N ILE A 283 -0.23 -10.44 10.32
CA ILE A 283 1.14 -10.33 9.81
C ILE A 283 1.73 -9.01 10.29
N GLY A 284 2.95 -9.05 10.84
CA GLY A 284 3.78 -7.87 11.04
C GLY A 284 4.81 -7.75 9.93
N VAL A 285 5.09 -6.54 9.47
CA VAL A 285 6.13 -6.27 8.46
C VAL A 285 7.18 -5.33 9.05
N ASP A 286 8.43 -5.76 9.08
CA ASP A 286 9.58 -4.90 9.36
C ASP A 286 9.91 -4.08 8.11
N THR A 287 9.60 -2.79 8.13
CA THR A 287 9.81 -1.93 6.97
C THR A 287 11.28 -1.66 6.65
N ASP A 288 12.21 -2.01 7.55
CA ASP A 288 13.64 -1.83 7.33
C ASP A 288 14.22 -2.94 6.43
N THR A 289 13.64 -4.13 6.47
CA THR A 289 14.18 -5.34 5.83
C THR A 289 13.18 -6.10 4.96
N ASP A 290 11.92 -5.68 4.95
CA ASP A 290 10.76 -6.42 4.45
C ASP A 290 10.52 -7.77 5.16
N ALA A 291 11.23 -8.08 6.25
CA ALA A 291 11.00 -9.31 6.99
C ALA A 291 9.61 -9.33 7.65
N ILE A 292 8.94 -10.47 7.67
CA ILE A 292 7.61 -10.60 8.29
C ILE A 292 7.63 -11.35 9.62
N ARG A 293 6.61 -11.06 10.45
CA ARG A 293 6.17 -11.88 11.58
C ARG A 293 4.82 -12.49 11.22
N VAL A 294 4.73 -13.82 11.13
CA VAL A 294 3.47 -14.51 10.88
C VAL A 294 2.92 -15.02 12.21
N HIS A 295 1.82 -14.43 12.69
CA HIS A 295 1.17 -14.85 13.92
C HIS A 295 0.31 -16.08 13.67
N VAL A 296 0.90 -17.27 13.83
CA VAL A 296 0.29 -18.53 13.42
C VAL A 296 -0.93 -18.85 14.31
N PRO A 297 -2.13 -19.02 13.73
CA PRO A 297 -3.30 -19.44 14.49
C PRO A 297 -3.10 -20.84 15.09
N ASP A 298 -3.67 -21.10 16.26
CA ASP A 298 -3.68 -22.44 16.84
C ASP A 298 -4.79 -23.32 16.23
N ARG A 299 -5.02 -24.50 16.84
CA ARG A 299 -6.06 -25.46 16.39
C ARG A 299 -7.46 -24.84 16.31
N ASN A 300 -7.77 -23.86 17.16
CA ASN A 300 -9.07 -23.20 17.18
C ASN A 300 -9.14 -22.01 16.20
N GLY A 301 -8.04 -21.71 15.51
CA GLY A 301 -7.93 -20.53 14.66
C GLY A 301 -7.75 -19.23 15.45
N ASP A 302 -7.42 -19.30 16.74
CA ASP A 302 -7.17 -18.12 17.55
C ASP A 302 -5.73 -17.63 17.36
N ILE A 303 -5.58 -16.30 17.33
CA ILE A 303 -4.31 -15.60 17.13
C ILE A 303 -3.87 -14.99 18.44
N ASP A 304 -2.58 -15.13 18.76
CA ASP A 304 -1.93 -14.50 19.90
C ASP A 304 -0.85 -13.53 19.38
N ALA A 305 -0.92 -12.27 19.83
CA ALA A 305 0.02 -11.22 19.44
C ALA A 305 1.47 -11.58 19.81
N ALA A 306 1.71 -12.39 20.83
CA ALA A 306 3.05 -12.82 21.24
C ALA A 306 3.54 -14.10 20.53
N ARG A 307 2.68 -14.79 19.77
CA ARG A 307 2.97 -16.08 19.16
C ARG A 307 3.10 -15.95 17.65
N PHE A 308 4.34 -15.83 17.17
CA PHE A 308 4.63 -15.70 15.75
C PHE A 308 5.93 -16.41 15.35
N VAL A 309 6.06 -16.68 14.06
CA VAL A 309 7.32 -17.04 13.42
C VAL A 309 7.85 -15.81 12.69
N GLY A 310 9.07 -15.38 13.04
CA GLY A 310 9.73 -14.24 12.42
C GLY A 310 10.69 -14.66 11.30
N SER A 311 10.61 -14.02 10.15
CA SER A 311 11.50 -14.29 9.02
C SER A 311 12.95 -13.95 9.30
N THR A 312 13.26 -12.96 10.16
CA THR A 312 14.64 -12.58 10.48
C THR A 312 15.42 -13.73 11.14
N ASP A 313 14.80 -14.36 12.14
CA ASP A 313 15.40 -15.50 12.84
C ASP A 313 15.45 -16.72 11.93
N LEU A 314 14.35 -16.97 11.20
CA LEU A 314 14.23 -18.10 10.29
C LEU A 314 15.24 -18.01 9.13
N TYR A 315 15.49 -16.81 8.59
CA TYR A 315 16.51 -16.55 7.56
C TYR A 315 17.89 -16.98 8.05
N SER A 316 18.26 -16.57 9.25
CA SER A 316 19.55 -16.91 9.85
C SER A 316 19.67 -18.42 10.11
N GLU A 317 18.58 -19.06 10.57
CA GLU A 317 18.52 -20.49 10.83
C GLU A 317 18.65 -21.34 9.56
N THR A 318 18.05 -20.90 8.45
CA THR A 318 18.01 -21.67 7.19
C THR A 318 19.07 -21.29 6.16
N LEU A 319 19.88 -20.26 6.40
CA LEU A 319 20.84 -19.72 5.42
C LEU A 319 21.82 -20.76 4.86
N ASP A 320 22.38 -21.61 5.73
CA ASP A 320 23.39 -22.61 5.36
C ASP A 320 22.79 -24.02 5.12
N GLN A 321 21.46 -24.13 5.06
CA GLN A 321 20.77 -25.40 4.86
C GLN A 321 20.55 -25.71 3.37
N ALA A 322 20.47 -26.99 3.02
CA ALA A 322 19.95 -27.40 1.72
C ALA A 322 18.46 -27.01 1.61
N ARG A 323 17.98 -26.69 0.40
CA ARG A 323 16.63 -26.17 0.16
C ARG A 323 15.52 -27.04 0.76
N ASP A 324 15.61 -28.37 0.67
CA ASP A 324 14.59 -29.26 1.22
C ASP A 324 14.64 -29.34 2.75
N THR A 325 15.84 -29.30 3.34
CA THR A 325 16.01 -29.18 4.80
C THR A 325 15.44 -27.86 5.31
N ALA A 326 15.70 -26.75 4.61
CA ALA A 326 15.13 -25.45 4.94
C ALA A 326 13.59 -25.46 4.89
N LYS A 327 12.99 -26.17 3.92
CA LYS A 327 11.52 -26.32 3.84
C LYS A 327 10.97 -27.05 5.05
N GLU A 328 11.62 -28.13 5.47
CA GLU A 328 11.19 -28.88 6.66
C GLU A 328 11.38 -28.07 7.95
N THR A 329 12.46 -27.29 8.05
CA THR A 329 12.67 -26.33 9.15
C THR A 329 11.51 -25.33 9.23
N VAL A 330 11.13 -24.70 8.11
CA VAL A 330 9.97 -23.79 8.05
C VAL A 330 8.69 -24.52 8.50
N ARG A 331 8.44 -25.73 7.98
CA ARG A 331 7.26 -26.54 8.31
C ARG A 331 7.18 -26.83 9.81
N THR A 332 8.30 -27.22 10.40
CA THR A 332 8.43 -27.57 11.81
C THR A 332 8.19 -26.33 12.68
N ARG A 333 8.85 -25.20 12.37
CA ARG A 333 8.70 -23.94 13.12
C ARG A 333 7.26 -23.42 13.12
N VAL A 334 6.56 -23.54 11.99
CA VAL A 334 5.15 -23.16 11.90
C VAL A 334 4.26 -24.07 12.77
N ALA A 335 4.50 -25.37 12.78
CA ALA A 335 3.74 -26.32 13.60
C ALA A 335 4.00 -26.13 15.11
N GLU A 336 5.27 -25.95 15.50
CA GLU A 336 5.68 -25.62 16.86
C GLU A 336 5.01 -24.33 17.35
N CYS A 337 5.01 -23.29 16.51
CA CYS A 337 4.35 -22.01 16.82
C CYS A 337 2.84 -22.18 17.01
N ALA A 338 2.19 -23.02 16.21
CA ALA A 338 0.76 -23.36 16.35
C ALA A 338 0.47 -24.32 17.51
N LYS A 339 1.50 -24.88 18.16
CA LYS A 339 1.40 -25.90 19.22
C LYS A 339 0.65 -27.15 18.76
N VAL A 340 0.88 -27.58 17.53
CA VAL A 340 0.30 -28.78 16.93
C VAL A 340 1.39 -29.65 16.32
N ASP A 341 1.07 -30.92 16.07
CA ASP A 341 1.94 -31.81 15.31
C ASP A 341 2.09 -31.31 13.86
N ALA A 342 3.28 -31.47 13.29
CA ALA A 342 3.55 -31.05 11.92
C ALA A 342 2.65 -31.76 10.90
N ASP A 343 2.17 -32.96 11.20
CA ASP A 343 1.29 -33.77 10.37
C ASP A 343 -0.20 -33.63 10.73
N ASP A 344 -0.55 -32.70 11.63
CA ASP A 344 -1.95 -32.42 12.01
C ASP A 344 -2.79 -32.01 10.78
N THR A 345 -3.76 -32.83 10.41
CA THR A 345 -4.51 -32.66 9.16
C THR A 345 -5.53 -31.53 9.21
N GLU A 346 -6.04 -31.18 10.40
CA GLU A 346 -7.05 -30.13 10.60
C GLU A 346 -6.48 -28.74 10.32
N THR A 347 -5.27 -28.47 10.82
CA THR A 347 -4.59 -27.17 10.66
C THR A 347 -3.73 -27.09 9.41
N ARG A 348 -3.63 -28.18 8.64
CA ARG A 348 -2.69 -28.34 7.52
C ARG A 348 -2.76 -27.19 6.51
N GLY A 349 -3.96 -26.78 6.09
CA GLY A 349 -4.14 -25.72 5.08
C GLY A 349 -3.56 -24.37 5.52
N MET A 350 -3.91 -23.92 6.73
CA MET A 350 -3.38 -22.68 7.32
C MET A 350 -1.87 -22.74 7.51
N ARG A 351 -1.34 -23.86 8.02
CA ARG A 351 0.12 -24.02 8.22
C ARG A 351 0.88 -24.03 6.89
N TRP A 352 0.34 -24.67 5.86
CA TRP A 352 0.89 -24.63 4.51
C TRP A 352 0.94 -23.20 3.97
N PHE A 353 -0.13 -22.43 4.17
CA PHE A 353 -0.17 -21.03 3.76
C PHE A 353 0.85 -20.17 4.54
N CYS A 354 0.96 -20.34 5.86
CA CYS A 354 1.98 -19.65 6.67
C CYS A 354 3.41 -19.98 6.22
N GLY A 355 3.70 -21.26 5.96
CA GLY A 355 5.00 -21.70 5.44
C GLY A 355 5.28 -21.15 4.04
N TYR A 356 4.26 -21.04 3.18
CA TYR A 356 4.36 -20.39 1.87
C TYR A 356 4.77 -18.92 1.99
N LEU A 357 4.08 -18.16 2.85
CA LEU A 357 4.38 -16.75 3.11
C LEU A 357 5.83 -16.57 3.62
N LEU A 358 6.24 -17.36 4.61
CA LEU A 358 7.59 -17.30 5.18
C LEU A 358 8.65 -17.62 4.12
N LYS A 359 8.49 -18.72 3.35
CA LYS A 359 9.44 -19.09 2.30
C LYS A 359 9.65 -17.98 1.28
N ASN A 360 8.55 -17.35 0.84
CA ASN A 360 8.60 -16.24 -0.12
C ASN A 360 9.23 -14.99 0.48
N ASN A 361 8.91 -14.71 1.73
CA ASN A 361 9.47 -13.58 2.42
C ASN A 361 10.97 -13.73 2.64
N LEU A 362 11.48 -14.93 2.94
CA LEU A 362 12.91 -15.20 3.02
C LEU A 362 13.63 -14.87 1.69
N ALA A 363 12.99 -15.13 0.55
CA ALA A 363 13.51 -14.73 -0.76
C ALA A 363 13.51 -13.20 -0.95
N GLN A 364 12.54 -12.49 -0.37
CA GLN A 364 12.51 -11.03 -0.37
C GLN A 364 13.58 -10.43 0.56
N VAL A 365 13.74 -10.96 1.78
CA VAL A 365 14.80 -10.54 2.72
C VAL A 365 16.18 -10.73 2.09
N ASP A 366 16.40 -11.85 1.38
CA ASP A 366 17.63 -12.07 0.61
C ASP A 366 17.82 -10.99 -0.46
N ALA A 367 16.78 -10.70 -1.27
CA ALA A 367 16.84 -9.70 -2.32
C ALA A 367 17.19 -8.30 -1.78
N VAL A 368 16.55 -7.86 -0.69
CA VAL A 368 16.85 -6.58 -0.02
C VAL A 368 18.28 -6.56 0.48
N THR A 369 18.71 -7.63 1.16
CA THR A 369 20.05 -7.77 1.72
C THR A 369 21.13 -7.71 0.62
N GLN A 370 20.93 -8.43 -0.49
CA GLN A 370 21.88 -8.46 -1.61
C GLN A 370 21.93 -7.11 -2.34
N LYS A 371 20.78 -6.43 -2.50
CA LYS A 371 20.70 -5.14 -3.19
C LYS A 371 21.34 -3.99 -2.41
N HIS A 372 21.11 -3.95 -1.10
CA HIS A 372 21.51 -2.83 -0.25
C HIS A 372 22.71 -3.13 0.66
N GLY A 373 23.19 -4.37 0.70
CA GLY A 373 24.22 -4.81 1.65
C GLY A 373 23.73 -4.87 3.10
N GLY A 374 22.40 -4.98 3.29
CA GLY A 374 21.74 -4.88 4.60
C GLY A 374 20.30 -4.36 4.47
N PRO A 375 19.78 -3.70 5.52
CA PRO A 375 18.48 -3.02 5.49
C PRO A 375 18.39 -1.93 4.41
N TYR A 376 17.17 -1.47 4.11
CA TYR A 376 16.94 -0.34 3.23
C TYR A 376 17.70 0.92 3.70
N PRO A 377 18.32 1.69 2.78
CA PRO A 377 19.02 2.92 3.14
C PRO A 377 18.05 4.03 3.56
N VAL A 378 16.83 4.03 3.01
CA VAL A 378 15.76 4.97 3.37
C VAL A 378 14.77 4.24 4.28
N LYS A 379 14.88 4.54 5.58
CA LYS A 379 14.04 3.96 6.63
C LYS A 379 12.66 4.61 6.73
N ASP A 380 12.61 5.92 6.50
CA ASP A 380 11.40 6.74 6.64
C ASP A 380 10.54 6.77 5.36
N HIS A 381 9.42 7.46 5.44
CA HIS A 381 8.49 7.77 4.37
C HIS A 381 9.18 8.47 3.20
N ALA A 382 8.86 8.02 1.98
CA ALA A 382 9.36 8.63 0.75
C ALA A 382 8.33 8.58 -0.39
N GLU A 383 7.05 8.48 -0.05
CA GLU A 383 5.92 8.44 -0.97
C GLU A 383 5.89 9.68 -1.89
N LYS A 384 5.44 9.48 -3.13
CA LYS A 384 5.38 10.53 -4.15
C LYS A 384 3.97 11.06 -4.36
N LEU A 385 2.94 10.28 -4.02
CA LEU A 385 1.55 10.70 -4.11
C LEU A 385 0.66 10.00 -3.07
N ILE A 386 -0.51 10.58 -2.85
CA ILE A 386 -1.62 9.97 -2.12
C ILE A 386 -2.62 9.43 -3.15
N VAL A 387 -3.11 8.21 -2.95
CA VAL A 387 -4.23 7.63 -3.71
C VAL A 387 -5.37 7.35 -2.74
N ILE A 388 -6.55 7.92 -3.01
CA ILE A 388 -7.76 7.68 -2.23
C ILE A 388 -8.91 7.21 -3.11
N GLY A 389 -9.91 6.58 -2.48
CA GLY A 389 -11.05 6.00 -3.16
C GLY A 389 -10.90 4.49 -3.28
N ASP A 390 -10.93 3.99 -4.51
CA ASP A 390 -10.70 2.58 -4.82
C ASP A 390 -9.19 2.28 -4.98
N PRO A 391 -8.74 1.05 -4.67
CA PRO A 391 -7.31 0.71 -4.73
C PRO A 391 -6.77 0.75 -6.16
N LEU A 392 -5.47 1.05 -6.31
CA LEU A 392 -4.74 0.84 -7.57
C LEU A 392 -3.53 -0.04 -7.31
N ASP A 393 -3.73 -1.34 -7.51
CA ASP A 393 -2.73 -2.35 -7.23
C ASP A 393 -1.84 -2.67 -8.42
N ASP A 394 -1.98 -2.04 -9.59
CA ASP A 394 -1.06 -2.31 -10.71
C ASP A 394 0.38 -1.82 -10.44
N VAL A 395 0.54 -0.98 -9.41
CA VAL A 395 1.81 -0.38 -8.99
C VAL A 395 2.09 -0.73 -7.52
N GLN A 396 2.40 -2.00 -7.25
CA GLN A 396 2.83 -2.43 -5.91
C GLN A 396 4.33 -2.22 -5.70
N GLN A 397 4.71 -0.98 -5.37
CA GLN A 397 6.11 -0.62 -5.15
C GLN A 397 6.28 0.19 -3.87
N ARG A 398 7.23 -0.24 -3.06
CA ARG A 398 7.61 0.40 -1.80
C ARG A 398 7.87 1.90 -2.02
N ASN A 399 7.32 2.74 -1.15
CA ASN A 399 7.50 4.19 -1.13
C ASN A 399 7.08 4.94 -2.41
N ILE A 400 6.16 4.39 -3.22
CA ILE A 400 5.55 5.15 -4.31
C ILE A 400 4.32 5.91 -3.85
N SER A 401 3.34 5.21 -3.27
CA SER A 401 2.03 5.79 -2.97
C SER A 401 1.60 5.47 -1.55
N PHE A 402 1.12 6.48 -0.84
CA PHE A 402 0.28 6.30 0.33
C PHE A 402 -1.13 6.02 -0.19
N GLN A 403 -1.70 4.85 0.09
CA GLN A 403 -3.03 4.48 -0.40
C GLN A 403 -4.01 4.29 0.75
N ALA A 404 -5.14 4.99 0.73
CA ALA A 404 -6.20 4.83 1.71
C ALA A 404 -7.55 4.62 1.02
N GLN A 405 -8.18 3.48 1.28
CA GLN A 405 -9.47 3.16 0.65
C GLN A 405 -10.63 3.78 1.44
N MET A 406 -11.50 4.50 0.73
CA MET A 406 -12.63 5.20 1.35
C MET A 406 -13.72 5.47 0.30
N ASN A 407 -14.98 5.51 0.74
CA ASN A 407 -16.10 5.88 -0.14
C ASN A 407 -16.33 7.40 -0.21
N SER A 408 -15.90 8.12 0.83
CA SER A 408 -16.04 9.55 1.01
C SER A 408 -14.85 10.11 1.80
N VAL A 409 -14.58 11.42 1.68
CA VAL A 409 -13.50 12.07 2.43
C VAL A 409 -13.88 12.22 3.90
N GLU A 410 -15.18 12.34 4.19
CA GLU A 410 -15.74 12.45 5.52
C GLU A 410 -15.46 11.18 6.35
N GLU A 411 -15.71 10.00 5.76
CA GLU A 411 -15.45 8.71 6.40
C GLU A 411 -13.95 8.42 6.55
N GLY A 412 -13.14 8.81 5.56
CA GLY A 412 -11.68 8.57 5.53
C GLY A 412 -10.83 9.78 5.93
N SER A 413 -11.39 10.69 6.73
CA SER A 413 -10.74 11.97 7.06
C SER A 413 -9.46 11.79 7.86
N ASP A 414 -9.45 10.84 8.80
CA ASP A 414 -8.27 10.49 9.59
C ASP A 414 -7.16 9.90 8.70
N ASP A 415 -7.50 8.98 7.79
CA ASP A 415 -6.55 8.41 6.83
C ASP A 415 -5.92 9.48 5.93
N LEU A 416 -6.75 10.38 5.39
CA LEU A 416 -6.29 11.47 4.55
C LEU A 416 -5.39 12.43 5.33
N SER A 417 -5.73 12.75 6.58
CA SER A 417 -4.92 13.60 7.45
C SER A 417 -3.53 13.00 7.70
N VAL A 418 -3.43 11.69 7.95
CA VAL A 418 -2.14 10.99 8.09
C VAL A 418 -1.31 11.11 6.81
N GLY A 419 -1.90 10.81 5.65
CA GLY A 419 -1.21 10.92 4.35
C GLY A 419 -0.72 12.34 4.07
N LEU A 420 -1.54 13.36 4.34
CA LEU A 420 -1.19 14.77 4.17
C LEU A 420 -0.12 15.24 5.15
N SER A 421 -0.08 14.71 6.38
CA SER A 421 0.98 15.00 7.34
C SER A 421 2.34 14.45 6.89
N ILE A 422 2.34 13.25 6.30
CA ILE A 422 3.53 12.60 5.75
C ILE A 422 4.03 13.35 4.51
N LEU A 423 3.22 13.40 3.45
CA LEU A 423 3.63 14.02 2.18
C LEU A 423 3.72 15.54 2.28
N GLY A 424 2.94 16.19 3.14
CA GLY A 424 3.00 17.64 3.34
C GLY A 424 4.39 18.10 3.79
N ARG A 425 5.08 17.33 4.65
CA ARG A 425 6.47 17.61 5.04
C ARG A 425 7.43 17.43 3.86
N ILE A 426 7.34 16.30 3.15
CA ILE A 426 8.19 15.99 1.99
C ILE A 426 8.04 17.04 0.88
N CYS A 427 6.81 17.46 0.61
CA CYS A 427 6.47 18.42 -0.43
C CYS A 427 6.79 19.87 -0.03
N ALA A 428 6.66 20.22 1.25
CA ALA A 428 7.05 21.55 1.76
C ALA A 428 8.55 21.82 1.56
N ASP A 429 9.42 20.84 1.83
CA ASP A 429 10.87 20.95 1.62
C ASP A 429 11.23 21.17 0.14
N GLN A 430 10.38 20.69 -0.77
CA GLN A 430 10.55 20.84 -2.21
C GLN A 430 9.77 22.02 -2.80
N GLN A 431 8.98 22.73 -1.99
CA GLN A 431 8.07 23.80 -2.41
C GLN A 431 7.10 23.38 -3.54
N VAL A 432 6.59 22.15 -3.47
CA VAL A 432 5.60 21.61 -4.41
C VAL A 432 4.30 21.27 -3.70
N SER A 433 3.22 21.13 -4.46
CA SER A 433 1.94 20.68 -3.93
C SER A 433 1.93 19.18 -3.73
N VAL A 434 1.17 18.70 -2.74
CA VAL A 434 0.98 17.26 -2.49
C VAL A 434 0.12 16.68 -3.62
N PRO A 435 0.61 15.65 -4.34
CA PRO A 435 -0.17 15.02 -5.41
C PRO A 435 -1.22 14.09 -4.80
N VAL A 436 -2.50 14.31 -5.12
CA VAL A 436 -3.60 13.46 -4.68
C VAL A 436 -4.36 12.93 -5.89
N LEU A 437 -4.40 11.60 -6.02
CA LEU A 437 -5.21 10.90 -6.99
C LEU A 437 -6.48 10.35 -6.33
N VAL A 438 -7.64 10.81 -6.78
CA VAL A 438 -8.93 10.23 -6.42
C VAL A 438 -9.33 9.24 -7.49
N LEU A 439 -9.37 7.95 -7.15
CA LEU A 439 -9.75 6.90 -8.09
C LEU A 439 -11.11 6.31 -7.71
N ARG A 440 -12.03 6.18 -8.68
CA ARG A 440 -13.23 5.35 -8.54
C ARG A 440 -13.27 4.24 -9.59
N ARG A 441 -13.63 3.03 -9.17
CA ARG A 441 -13.90 1.92 -10.08
C ARG A 441 -15.38 1.90 -10.47
N PHE A 442 -15.67 1.30 -11.62
CA PHE A 442 -17.03 1.04 -12.08
C PHE A 442 -17.11 -0.32 -12.77
N ASP A 443 -18.26 -0.98 -12.68
CA ASP A 443 -18.56 -2.19 -13.41
C ASP A 443 -19.20 -1.81 -14.77
N PRO A 444 -18.55 -2.11 -15.91
CA PRO A 444 -19.12 -1.82 -17.23
C PRO A 444 -20.41 -2.60 -17.54
N LEU A 445 -20.71 -3.67 -16.78
CA LEU A 445 -21.94 -4.45 -16.92
C LEU A 445 -23.13 -3.83 -16.20
N VAL A 446 -22.92 -2.86 -15.30
CA VAL A 446 -23.99 -2.21 -14.52
C VAL A 446 -24.39 -0.89 -15.18
N PRO A 447 -25.63 -0.77 -15.72
CA PRO A 447 -26.09 0.47 -16.34
C PRO A 447 -26.03 1.67 -15.38
N GLY A 448 -25.37 2.75 -15.79
CA GLY A 448 -25.26 4.00 -15.02
C GLY A 448 -24.14 4.04 -13.98
N ASP A 449 -23.42 2.94 -13.78
CA ASP A 449 -22.36 2.88 -12.76
C ASP A 449 -21.14 3.73 -13.13
N ARG A 450 -20.82 3.79 -14.43
CA ARG A 450 -19.77 4.70 -14.94
C ARG A 450 -20.06 6.16 -14.56
N GLU A 451 -21.27 6.65 -14.81
CA GLU A 451 -21.66 8.02 -14.47
C GLU A 451 -21.69 8.24 -12.95
N ALA A 452 -22.06 7.22 -12.17
CA ALA A 452 -22.00 7.27 -10.71
C ALA A 452 -20.56 7.39 -10.21
N ALA A 453 -19.63 6.62 -10.77
CA ALA A 453 -18.20 6.69 -10.45
C ALA A 453 -17.60 8.06 -10.81
N ILE A 454 -17.95 8.66 -11.96
CA ILE A 454 -17.54 10.02 -12.33
C ILE A 454 -17.99 11.02 -11.26
N ARG A 455 -19.29 11.01 -10.91
CA ARG A 455 -19.83 11.91 -9.89
C ARG A 455 -19.16 11.69 -8.53
N GLY A 456 -18.89 10.43 -8.18
CA GLY A 456 -18.18 10.05 -6.95
C GLY A 456 -16.76 10.62 -6.90
N ALA A 457 -15.97 10.39 -7.95
CA ALA A 457 -14.60 10.89 -8.05
C ALA A 457 -14.54 12.43 -7.99
N GLN A 458 -15.45 13.11 -8.70
CA GLN A 458 -15.56 14.57 -8.66
C GLN A 458 -15.97 15.11 -7.28
N ARG A 459 -16.91 14.45 -6.58
CA ARG A 459 -17.31 14.84 -5.22
C ARG A 459 -16.15 14.73 -4.25
N MET A 460 -15.46 13.59 -4.25
CA MET A 460 -14.30 13.37 -3.40
C MET A 460 -13.18 14.37 -3.71
N ALA A 461 -12.88 14.63 -4.99
CA ALA A 461 -11.88 15.63 -5.35
C ALA A 461 -12.21 17.03 -4.84
N ARG A 462 -13.49 17.45 -4.90
CA ARG A 462 -13.92 18.72 -4.30
C ARG A 462 -13.77 18.72 -2.78
N ALA A 463 -14.12 17.62 -2.12
CA ALA A 463 -14.00 17.49 -0.67
C ALA A 463 -12.55 17.56 -0.19
N VAL A 464 -11.60 16.91 -0.90
CA VAL A 464 -10.16 17.05 -0.61
C VAL A 464 -9.73 18.51 -0.70
N ASN A 465 -10.04 19.20 -1.81
CA ASN A 465 -9.67 20.60 -1.99
C ASN A 465 -10.27 21.52 -0.91
N ALA A 466 -11.47 21.21 -0.40
CA ALA A 466 -12.10 21.97 0.67
C ALA A 466 -11.51 21.67 2.06
N ALA A 467 -11.05 20.44 2.31
CA ALA A 467 -10.55 19.99 3.60
C ALA A 467 -9.12 20.47 3.93
N THR A 468 -8.36 20.94 2.92
CA THR A 468 -6.91 21.19 3.05
C THR A 468 -6.53 22.67 2.85
N PRO A 469 -6.85 23.59 3.78
CA PRO A 469 -6.48 25.00 3.62
C PRO A 469 -5.00 25.30 3.93
N VAL A 470 -4.27 24.39 4.61
CA VAL A 470 -2.90 24.66 5.12
C VAL A 470 -1.79 24.03 4.25
N THR A 471 -2.02 22.83 3.72
CA THR A 471 -1.07 22.14 2.84
C THR A 471 -1.50 22.32 1.39
N PRO A 472 -0.67 22.89 0.50
CA PRO A 472 -0.98 22.95 -0.92
C PRO A 472 -1.17 21.54 -1.48
N VAL A 473 -2.32 21.28 -2.09
CA VAL A 473 -2.65 19.99 -2.74
C VAL A 473 -2.99 20.22 -4.19
N ALA A 474 -2.62 19.27 -5.05
CA ALA A 474 -3.13 19.20 -6.41
C ALA A 474 -3.89 17.88 -6.57
N VAL A 475 -5.20 17.98 -6.80
CA VAL A 475 -6.10 16.83 -6.82
C VAL A 475 -6.51 16.49 -8.25
N GLU A 476 -6.23 15.27 -8.67
CA GLU A 476 -6.69 14.71 -9.94
C GLU A 476 -7.73 13.62 -9.68
N ALA A 477 -8.86 13.68 -10.38
CA ALA A 477 -9.90 12.65 -10.30
C ALA A 477 -9.80 11.73 -11.52
N ALA A 478 -9.94 10.42 -11.29
CA ALA A 478 -9.96 9.41 -12.33
C ALA A 478 -10.97 8.31 -12.05
N ILE A 479 -11.43 7.66 -13.11
CA ILE A 479 -12.22 6.43 -13.05
C ILE A 479 -11.53 5.29 -13.79
N ARG A 480 -11.87 4.04 -13.45
CA ARG A 480 -11.33 2.85 -14.12
C ARG A 480 -12.34 1.69 -14.10
N PRO A 481 -12.47 0.88 -15.16
CA PRO A 481 -13.28 -0.34 -15.09
C PRO A 481 -12.75 -1.31 -14.03
N GLU A 482 -13.63 -2.06 -13.36
CA GLU A 482 -13.24 -3.15 -12.45
C GLU A 482 -12.44 -4.26 -13.17
N SER A 483 -12.70 -4.46 -14.47
CA SER A 483 -11.96 -5.38 -15.33
C SER A 483 -10.53 -4.94 -15.66
N GLY A 484 -10.11 -3.75 -15.21
CA GLY A 484 -8.78 -3.19 -15.46
C GLY A 484 -8.74 -2.22 -16.65
N GLY A 485 -7.53 -1.97 -17.16
CA GLY A 485 -7.27 -1.00 -18.24
C GLY A 485 -6.70 0.34 -17.77
N PRO A 486 -6.61 1.35 -18.65
CA PRO A 486 -6.03 2.65 -18.30
C PRO A 486 -6.97 3.49 -17.42
N LEU A 487 -6.39 4.35 -16.58
CA LEU A 487 -7.14 5.35 -15.82
C LEU A 487 -7.72 6.39 -16.77
N GLN A 488 -9.00 6.72 -16.58
CA GLN A 488 -9.70 7.78 -17.32
C GLN A 488 -9.84 8.98 -16.41
N PHE A 489 -9.04 10.02 -16.64
CA PHE A 489 -9.10 11.23 -15.83
C PHE A 489 -10.36 12.05 -16.16
N VAL A 490 -10.99 12.60 -15.12
CA VAL A 490 -12.23 13.36 -15.23
C VAL A 490 -12.04 14.77 -14.66
N THR A 491 -12.62 15.76 -15.32
CA THR A 491 -12.53 17.15 -14.85
C THR A 491 -13.32 17.32 -13.56
N SER A 492 -12.74 17.99 -12.56
CA SER A 492 -13.42 18.30 -11.29
C SER A 492 -14.48 19.39 -11.42
N LYS A 493 -14.41 20.21 -12.48
CA LYS A 493 -15.45 21.17 -12.87
C LYS A 493 -16.60 20.42 -13.56
N PRO A 494 -17.86 20.63 -13.14
CA PRO A 494 -18.99 20.19 -13.94
C PRO A 494 -18.88 20.83 -15.32
N LYS A 495 -19.13 20.06 -16.38
CA LYS A 495 -19.61 20.69 -17.61
C LYS A 495 -20.92 21.37 -17.22
N ASP A 496 -21.01 22.68 -17.34
CA ASP A 496 -22.30 23.36 -17.39
C ASP A 496 -23.05 22.82 -18.61
N THR A 497 -23.72 21.68 -18.45
CA THR A 497 -24.80 21.29 -19.33
C THR A 497 -26.04 22.01 -18.82
N SER A 498 -26.06 23.33 -18.97
CA SER A 498 -27.34 24.02 -19.07
C SER A 498 -27.95 23.56 -20.39
N PRO A 499 -29.15 22.96 -20.40
CA PRO A 499 -29.85 22.76 -21.67
C PRO A 499 -30.01 24.15 -22.26
N ALA A 500 -29.54 24.36 -23.49
CA ALA A 500 -29.96 25.52 -24.25
C ALA A 500 -31.48 25.45 -24.31
N GLU A 501 -32.13 26.38 -23.60
CA GLU A 501 -33.55 26.65 -23.78
C GLU A 501 -33.75 26.89 -25.27
N ALA A 502 -34.45 25.96 -25.91
CA ALA A 502 -35.00 26.18 -27.23
C ALA A 502 -36.08 27.25 -27.08
N THR A 503 -35.66 28.51 -27.20
CA THR A 503 -36.56 29.63 -27.43
C THR A 503 -37.12 29.53 -28.84
N GLN A 504 -38.42 29.21 -28.87
CA GLN A 504 -39.47 29.49 -29.88
C GLN A 504 -39.21 29.13 -31.35
#